data_AF-A0AAD0MXG5-F1
#
_entry.id   AF-A0AAD0MXG5-F1
#
_cell.length_a   1.000
_cell.length_b   1.000
_cell.length_c   1.000
_cell.angle_alpha   90.00
_cell.angle_beta   90.00
_cell.angle_gamma   90.00
#
_symmetry.space_group_name_H-M   'P 1'
#
loop_
_entity.id
_entity.type
_entity.pdbx_description
1 polymer ?
#
loop_
_entity_poly.entity_id
_entity_poly.type
_entity_poly.pdbx_seq_one_letter_code
_entity_poly.pdbx_strand_id
1 'polypeptide(L)'
;MELVKGSDIVSRRLEIWGALGTGIYLIAIVLAVLSDFQSFRELKLNELGDFLAGVFGPVAFLWLVLGFLQQGRELKLSTDALRLQAEELRNSVEQQRRMADAAVQQIQSAGQALELQLQGAERTVMADFEIRSISKFGSMEMVTNIIKIHNNKNIAYKFTSEFKGDLPFSGLREHGTISAEHGVDLELQFEMTNISREGELDILYEDAGGVLRIEVFTVRLGEDDWVRFEKLRHKSTRVIRA
;
A
#
# COMPACT_ATOMS: atom_id res chain seq x y z
N MET A 1 14.47 -16.61 -32.22
CA MET A 1 14.30 -17.95 -32.83
C MET A 1 15.11 -18.12 -34.13
N GLU A 2 15.32 -17.07 -34.93
CA GLU A 2 16.16 -17.16 -36.14
C GLU A 2 17.67 -17.34 -35.86
N LEU A 3 18.19 -16.76 -34.78
CA LEU A 3 19.62 -16.84 -34.43
C LEU A 3 20.08 -18.27 -34.10
N VAL A 4 19.25 -19.04 -33.40
CA VAL A 4 19.51 -20.45 -33.06
C VAL A 4 19.51 -21.33 -34.32
N LYS A 5 18.58 -21.05 -35.25
CA LYS A 5 18.50 -21.77 -36.53
C LYS A 5 19.76 -21.54 -37.38
N GLY A 6 20.33 -20.33 -37.33
CA GLY A 6 21.57 -19.98 -38.03
C GLY A 6 22.80 -20.70 -37.48
N SER A 7 22.92 -20.87 -36.15
CA SER A 7 24.06 -21.56 -35.55
C SER A 7 24.08 -23.04 -35.88
N ASP A 8 22.92 -23.70 -35.85
CA ASP A 8 22.78 -25.13 -36.16
C ASP A 8 23.10 -25.47 -37.61
N ILE A 9 22.81 -24.54 -38.53
CA ILE A 9 23.15 -24.70 -39.95
C ILE A 9 24.68 -24.61 -40.14
N VAL A 10 25.36 -23.72 -39.42
CA VAL A 10 26.81 -23.54 -39.56
C VAL A 10 27.59 -24.68 -38.90
N SER A 11 27.15 -25.20 -37.75
CA SER A 11 27.77 -26.37 -37.11
C SER A 11 27.67 -27.61 -37.99
N ARG A 12 26.47 -27.92 -38.51
CA ARG A 12 26.26 -29.04 -39.46
C ARG A 12 27.13 -28.90 -40.71
N ARG A 13 27.31 -27.69 -41.23
CA ARG A 13 28.20 -27.47 -42.38
C ARG A 13 29.65 -27.77 -42.03
N LEU A 14 30.14 -27.34 -40.87
CA LEU A 14 31.50 -27.63 -40.41
C LEU A 14 31.73 -29.14 -40.24
N GLU A 15 30.78 -29.86 -39.66
CA GLU A 15 30.84 -31.31 -39.49
C GLU A 15 30.86 -32.04 -40.85
N ILE A 16 30.05 -31.59 -41.82
CA ILE A 16 30.04 -32.16 -43.18
C ILE A 16 31.36 -31.90 -43.90
N TRP A 17 31.92 -30.68 -43.80
CA TRP A 17 33.22 -30.36 -44.40
C TRP A 17 34.37 -31.13 -43.73
N GLY A 18 34.31 -31.31 -42.41
CA GLY A 18 35.24 -32.14 -41.65
C GLY A 18 35.17 -33.60 -42.10
N ALA A 19 33.97 -34.17 -42.15
CA ALA A 19 33.73 -35.55 -42.60
C ALA A 19 34.20 -35.76 -44.05
N LEU A 20 33.87 -34.83 -44.95
CA LEU A 20 34.29 -34.89 -46.35
C LEU A 20 35.82 -34.79 -46.49
N GLY A 21 36.46 -33.88 -45.73
CA GLY A 21 37.91 -33.76 -45.68
C GLY A 21 38.59 -35.04 -45.17
N THR A 22 38.05 -35.65 -44.11
CA THR A 22 38.57 -36.93 -43.60
C THR A 22 38.33 -38.09 -44.58
N GLY A 23 37.18 -38.11 -45.27
CA GLY A 23 36.90 -39.13 -46.29
C GLY A 23 37.88 -39.07 -47.46
N ILE A 24 38.14 -37.87 -47.99
CA ILE A 24 39.14 -37.67 -49.06
C ILE A 24 40.53 -38.08 -48.58
N TYR A 25 40.90 -37.68 -47.36
CA TYR A 25 42.19 -38.04 -46.76
C TYR A 25 42.35 -39.56 -46.63
N LEU A 26 41.36 -40.26 -46.09
CA LEU A 26 41.40 -41.72 -45.94
C LEU A 26 41.41 -42.44 -47.29
N ILE A 27 40.67 -41.95 -48.29
CA ILE A 27 40.72 -42.51 -49.65
C ILE A 27 42.12 -42.37 -50.25
N ALA A 28 42.78 -41.23 -50.08
CA ALA A 28 44.16 -41.02 -50.55
C ALA A 28 45.15 -41.99 -49.88
N ILE A 29 44.99 -42.22 -48.56
CA ILE A 29 45.80 -43.21 -47.83
C ILE A 29 45.55 -44.63 -48.35
N VAL A 30 44.29 -45.02 -48.58
CA VAL A 30 43.95 -46.34 -49.14
C VAL A 30 44.56 -46.53 -50.54
N LEU A 31 44.49 -45.52 -51.40
CA LEU A 31 45.11 -45.58 -52.73
C LEU A 31 46.63 -45.71 -52.65
N ALA A 32 47.28 -45.02 -51.71
CA ALA A 32 48.71 -45.13 -51.49
C ALA A 32 49.12 -46.54 -51.03
N VAL A 33 48.36 -47.12 -50.09
CA VAL A 33 48.60 -48.50 -49.60
C VAL A 33 48.37 -49.54 -50.70
N LEU A 34 47.33 -49.37 -51.54
CA LEU A 34 47.06 -50.30 -52.65
C LEU A 34 48.14 -50.25 -53.73
N SER A 35 48.79 -49.09 -53.93
CA SER A 35 49.85 -48.92 -54.92
C SER A 35 51.13 -49.66 -54.54
N ASP A 36 51.38 -49.88 -53.25
CA ASP A 36 52.56 -50.60 -52.73
C ASP A 36 52.16 -51.68 -51.70
N PHE A 37 51.18 -52.48 -52.10
CA PHE A 37 50.56 -53.48 -51.22
C PHE A 37 51.54 -54.57 -50.75
N GLN A 38 52.56 -54.86 -51.57
CA GLN A 38 53.56 -55.88 -51.24
C GLN A 38 54.46 -55.40 -50.09
N SER A 39 54.97 -54.16 -50.16
CA SER A 39 55.77 -53.56 -49.07
C SER A 39 54.95 -53.39 -47.79
N PHE A 40 53.66 -53.06 -47.90
CA PHE A 40 52.77 -52.96 -46.74
C PHE A 40 52.58 -54.29 -46.01
N ARG A 41 52.51 -55.41 -46.74
CA ARG A 41 52.33 -56.75 -46.16
C ARG A 41 53.58 -57.28 -45.45
N GLU A 42 54.75 -56.75 -45.80
CA GLU A 42 56.05 -57.11 -45.21
C GLU A 42 56.43 -56.26 -43.99
N LEU A 43 55.62 -55.26 -43.62
CA LEU A 43 55.85 -54.38 -42.47
C LEU A 43 55.90 -55.15 -41.15
N LYS A 44 56.86 -54.80 -40.30
CA LYS A 44 56.90 -55.32 -38.92
C LYS A 44 55.78 -54.69 -38.10
N LEU A 45 55.37 -55.38 -37.03
CA LEU A 45 54.27 -54.93 -36.16
C LEU A 45 54.47 -53.50 -35.59
N ASN A 46 55.72 -53.13 -35.28
CA ASN A 46 56.04 -51.78 -34.80
C ASN A 46 55.86 -50.72 -35.90
N GLU A 47 56.28 -51.01 -37.13
CA GLU A 47 56.18 -50.10 -38.28
C GLU A 47 54.72 -49.95 -38.75
N LEU A 48 53.91 -51.01 -38.61
CA LEU A 48 52.47 -50.93 -38.79
C LEU A 48 51.83 -49.98 -37.76
N GLY A 49 52.28 -50.04 -36.50
CA GLY A 49 51.86 -49.11 -35.45
C GLY A 49 52.19 -47.66 -35.79
N ASP A 50 53.42 -47.39 -36.24
CA ASP A 50 53.87 -46.05 -36.64
C ASP A 50 53.08 -45.51 -37.84
N PHE A 51 52.77 -46.35 -38.83
CA PHE A 51 51.92 -45.99 -39.96
C PHE A 51 50.51 -45.62 -39.51
N LEU A 52 49.86 -46.46 -38.69
CA LEU A 52 48.51 -46.19 -38.19
C LEU A 52 48.47 -44.93 -37.32
N ALA A 53 49.48 -44.69 -36.49
CA ALA A 53 49.61 -43.45 -35.71
C ALA A 53 49.75 -42.22 -36.63
N GLY A 54 50.52 -42.34 -37.71
CA GLY A 54 50.67 -41.28 -38.72
C GLY A 54 49.39 -40.98 -39.50
N VAL A 55 48.58 -42.00 -39.80
CA VAL A 55 47.30 -41.86 -40.51
C VAL A 55 46.20 -41.32 -39.59
N PHE A 56 46.05 -41.87 -38.39
CA PHE A 56 44.98 -41.45 -37.47
C PHE A 56 45.29 -40.17 -36.71
N GLY A 57 46.55 -39.78 -36.55
CA GLY A 57 46.96 -38.57 -35.85
C GLY A 57 46.31 -37.27 -36.39
N PRO A 58 46.47 -36.94 -37.69
CA PRO A 58 45.86 -35.76 -38.30
C PRO A 58 44.33 -35.78 -38.25
N VAL A 59 43.71 -36.96 -38.41
CA VAL A 59 42.26 -37.13 -38.35
C VAL A 59 41.74 -36.84 -36.94
N ALA A 60 42.36 -37.43 -35.90
CA ALA A 60 42.00 -37.20 -34.51
C ALA A 60 42.18 -35.72 -34.12
N PHE A 61 43.27 -35.09 -34.56
CA PHE A 61 43.52 -33.68 -34.29
C PHE A 61 42.48 -32.76 -34.93
N LEU A 62 42.10 -33.02 -36.20
CA LEU A 62 41.07 -32.25 -36.89
C LEU A 62 39.74 -32.29 -36.12
N TRP A 63 39.29 -33.48 -35.71
CA TRP A 63 38.04 -33.63 -34.96
C TRP A 63 38.11 -33.00 -33.56
N LEU A 64 39.26 -33.05 -32.89
CA LEU A 64 39.45 -32.34 -31.62
C LEU A 64 39.27 -30.83 -31.77
N VAL A 65 39.88 -30.22 -32.79
CA VAL A 65 39.76 -28.77 -33.02
C VAL A 65 38.32 -28.39 -33.39
N LEU A 66 37.67 -29.16 -34.25
CA LEU A 66 36.26 -28.93 -34.62
C LEU A 66 35.35 -29.00 -33.39
N GLY A 67 35.54 -30.01 -32.53
CA GLY A 67 34.80 -30.14 -31.28
C GLY A 67 35.01 -28.96 -30.33
N PHE A 68 36.24 -28.47 -30.17
CA PHE A 68 36.53 -27.30 -29.34
C PHE A 68 35.87 -26.01 -29.87
N LEU A 69 35.89 -25.81 -31.19
CA LEU A 69 35.23 -24.65 -31.83
C LEU A 69 33.70 -24.71 -31.71
N GLN A 70 33.12 -25.90 -31.76
CA GLN A 70 31.68 -26.12 -31.55
C GLN A 70 31.29 -25.82 -30.10
N GLN A 71 32.01 -26.39 -29.14
CA GLN A 71 31.79 -26.14 -27.70
C GLN A 71 31.89 -24.65 -27.35
N GLY A 72 32.89 -23.93 -27.87
CA GLY A 72 33.03 -22.49 -27.63
C GLY A 72 31.85 -21.67 -28.16
N ARG A 73 31.28 -22.08 -29.30
CA ARG A 73 30.10 -21.42 -29.88
C ARG A 73 28.84 -21.68 -29.07
N GLU A 74 28.63 -22.91 -28.63
CA GLU A 74 27.51 -23.28 -27.77
C GLU A 74 27.57 -22.52 -26.44
N LEU A 75 28.75 -22.40 -25.84
CA LEU A 75 28.93 -21.63 -24.61
C LEU A 75 28.60 -20.15 -24.80
N LYS A 76 29.00 -19.55 -25.93
CA LYS A 76 28.66 -18.16 -26.25
C LYS A 76 27.15 -17.97 -26.39
N LEU A 77 26.48 -18.85 -27.15
CA LEU A 77 25.03 -18.80 -27.32
C LEU A 77 24.29 -18.97 -25.99
N SER A 78 24.75 -19.90 -25.15
CA SER A 78 24.23 -20.10 -23.79
C SER A 78 24.40 -18.86 -22.92
N THR A 79 25.58 -18.22 -22.98
CA THR A 79 25.88 -16.98 -22.25
C THR A 79 24.98 -15.83 -22.71
N ASP A 80 24.79 -15.68 -24.03
CA ASP A 80 23.91 -14.66 -24.59
C ASP A 80 22.44 -14.89 -24.18
N ALA A 81 21.98 -16.14 -24.19
CA ALA A 81 20.63 -16.50 -23.73
C ALA A 81 20.43 -16.22 -22.23
N LEU A 82 21.40 -16.55 -21.38
CA LEU A 82 21.38 -16.24 -19.95
C LEU A 82 21.37 -14.73 -19.70
N ARG A 83 22.12 -13.97 -20.49
CA ARG A 83 22.13 -12.50 -20.40
C ARG A 83 20.76 -11.91 -20.72
N LEU A 84 20.12 -12.37 -21.81
CA LEU A 84 18.77 -11.97 -22.16
C LEU A 84 17.76 -12.36 -21.06
N GLN A 85 17.87 -13.57 -20.51
CA GLN A 85 17.02 -14.01 -19.40
C GLN A 85 17.19 -13.14 -18.16
N ALA A 86 18.41 -12.74 -17.82
CA ALA A 86 18.68 -11.85 -16.69
C ALA A 86 18.10 -10.44 -16.92
N GLU A 87 18.13 -9.94 -18.16
CA GLU A 87 17.52 -8.67 -18.53
C GLU A 87 16.00 -8.70 -18.41
N GLU A 88 15.36 -9.76 -18.93
CA GLU A 88 13.91 -9.96 -18.78
C GLU A 88 13.49 -10.11 -17.32
N LEU A 89 14.26 -10.83 -16.50
CA LEU A 89 14.01 -10.93 -15.06
C LEU A 89 14.11 -9.57 -14.37
N ARG A 90 15.12 -8.77 -14.73
CA ARG A 90 15.26 -7.41 -14.18
C ARG A 90 14.07 -6.53 -14.55
N ASN A 91 13.61 -6.59 -15.79
CA ASN A 91 12.42 -5.85 -16.25
C ASN A 91 11.16 -6.32 -15.52
N SER A 92 10.99 -7.63 -15.32
CA SER A 92 9.88 -8.20 -14.55
C SER A 92 9.88 -7.73 -13.10
N VAL A 93 11.05 -7.69 -12.43
CA VAL A 93 11.18 -7.19 -11.06
C VAL A 93 10.81 -5.70 -10.99
N GLU A 94 11.23 -4.89 -11.97
CA GLU A 94 10.86 -3.48 -12.03
C GLU A 94 9.34 -3.31 -12.19
N GLN A 95 8.70 -4.09 -13.04
CA GLN A 95 7.24 -4.08 -13.20
C GLN A 95 6.52 -4.50 -11.91
N GLN A 96 6.99 -5.56 -11.25
CA GLN A 96 6.44 -6.00 -9.97
C GLN A 96 6.57 -4.93 -8.89
N ARG A 97 7.70 -4.22 -8.84
CA ARG A 97 7.88 -3.09 -7.93
C ARG A 97 6.87 -1.98 -8.19
N ARG A 98 6.69 -1.58 -9.46
CA ARG A 98 5.70 -0.56 -9.83
C ARG A 98 4.27 -0.99 -9.47
N MET A 99 3.93 -2.26 -9.65
CA MET A 99 2.62 -2.80 -9.24
C MET A 99 2.45 -2.78 -7.72
N ALA A 100 3.49 -3.13 -6.95
CA ALA A 100 3.46 -3.06 -5.50
C ALA A 100 3.27 -1.61 -4.99
N ASP A 101 4.00 -0.66 -5.57
CA ASP A 101 3.87 0.75 -5.23
C ASP A 101 2.45 1.28 -5.52
N ALA A 102 1.88 0.92 -6.68
CA ALA A 102 0.50 1.29 -7.03
C ALA A 102 -0.54 0.66 -6.09
N ALA A 103 -0.34 -0.59 -5.68
CA ALA A 103 -1.22 -1.27 -4.73
C ALA A 103 -1.19 -0.60 -3.35
N VAL A 104 0.00 -0.20 -2.87
CA VAL A 104 0.13 0.56 -1.61
C VAL A 104 -0.62 1.88 -1.69
N GLN A 105 -0.45 2.63 -2.79
CA GLN A 105 -1.17 3.88 -2.99
C GLN A 105 -2.70 3.68 -3.02
N GLN A 106 -3.18 2.62 -3.69
CA GLN A 106 -4.60 2.29 -3.73
C GLN A 106 -5.16 1.96 -2.34
N ILE A 107 -4.42 1.21 -1.52
CA ILE A 107 -4.80 0.90 -0.13
C ILE A 107 -4.90 2.18 0.70
N GLN A 108 -3.93 3.10 0.55
CA GLN A 108 -3.95 4.38 1.26
C GLN A 108 -5.16 5.23 0.87
N SER A 109 -5.43 5.38 -0.44
CA SER A 109 -6.61 6.12 -0.90
C SER A 109 -7.93 5.48 -0.47
N ALA A 110 -8.01 4.15 -0.49
CA ALA A 110 -9.18 3.42 0.00
C ALA A 110 -9.39 3.62 1.51
N GLY A 111 -8.31 3.60 2.30
CA GLY A 111 -8.34 3.89 3.74
C GLY A 111 -8.85 5.30 4.03
N GLN A 112 -8.32 6.31 3.33
CA GLN A 112 -8.78 7.70 3.47
C GLN A 112 -10.26 7.86 3.09
N ALA A 113 -10.70 7.24 1.99
CA ALA A 113 -12.09 7.28 1.57
C ALA A 113 -13.02 6.63 2.63
N LEU A 114 -12.61 5.51 3.20
CA LEU A 114 -13.35 4.85 4.27
C LEU A 114 -13.44 5.72 5.53
N GLU A 115 -12.35 6.36 5.94
CA GLU A 115 -12.36 7.29 7.08
C GLU A 115 -13.35 8.44 6.86
N LEU A 116 -13.36 9.03 5.67
CA LEU A 116 -14.32 10.08 5.33
C LEU A 116 -15.77 9.57 5.34
N GLN A 117 -16.00 8.35 4.86
CA GLN A 117 -17.32 7.72 4.93
C GLN A 117 -17.77 7.50 6.38
N LEU A 118 -16.88 7.00 7.25
CA LEU A 118 -17.17 6.79 8.67
C LEU A 118 -17.45 8.14 9.36
N GLN A 119 -16.64 9.16 9.13
CA GLN A 119 -16.90 10.51 9.65
C GLN A 119 -18.23 11.08 9.14
N GLY A 120 -18.56 10.85 7.88
CA GLY A 120 -19.84 11.23 7.31
C GLY A 120 -21.00 10.53 8.00
N ALA A 121 -20.92 9.21 8.16
CA ALA A 121 -21.92 8.39 8.84
C ALA A 121 -22.10 8.82 10.31
N GLU A 122 -20.99 9.04 11.04
CA GLU A 122 -21.04 9.56 12.41
C GLU A 122 -21.77 10.91 12.48
N ARG A 123 -21.49 11.84 11.55
CA ARG A 123 -22.18 13.13 11.50
C ARG A 123 -23.67 13.03 11.20
N THR A 124 -24.15 11.95 10.59
CA THR A 124 -25.59 11.76 10.34
C THR A 124 -26.37 11.33 11.58
N VAL A 125 -25.70 10.76 12.58
CA VAL A 125 -26.36 10.25 13.81
C VAL A 125 -26.22 11.18 15.01
N MET A 126 -25.30 12.15 14.97
CA MET A 126 -25.12 13.14 16.03
C MET A 126 -26.27 14.17 16.10
N ALA A 127 -26.62 14.54 17.33
CA ALA A 127 -27.38 15.75 17.61
C ALA A 127 -26.47 16.99 17.48
N ASP A 128 -27.05 18.18 17.39
CA ASP A 128 -26.29 19.43 17.37
C ASP A 128 -26.99 20.46 18.23
N PHE A 129 -26.36 20.78 19.36
CA PHE A 129 -26.95 21.72 20.30
C PHE A 129 -26.48 23.15 20.06
N GLU A 130 -27.45 24.06 20.10
CA GLU A 130 -27.26 25.50 20.14
C GLU A 130 -27.93 26.07 21.39
N ILE A 131 -27.20 26.90 22.13
CA ILE A 131 -27.71 27.54 23.34
C ILE A 131 -27.82 29.04 23.12
N ARG A 132 -29.00 29.59 23.41
CA ARG A 132 -29.24 31.03 23.35
C ARG A 132 -29.96 31.51 24.61
N SER A 133 -29.58 32.68 25.11
CA SER A 133 -30.38 33.38 26.12
C SER A 133 -31.56 34.05 25.43
N ILE A 134 -32.77 33.80 25.92
CA ILE A 134 -34.02 34.30 25.30
C ILE A 134 -34.53 35.53 26.03
N SER A 135 -34.48 35.49 27.36
CA SER A 135 -35.00 36.59 28.19
C SER A 135 -34.27 36.66 29.51
N LYS A 136 -34.13 37.89 30.01
CA LYS A 136 -33.66 38.19 31.35
C LYS A 136 -34.72 39.03 32.06
N PHE A 137 -35.13 38.64 33.25
CA PHE A 137 -36.01 39.43 34.11
C PHE A 137 -35.60 39.23 35.57
N GLY A 138 -35.90 40.20 36.43
CA GLY A 138 -35.48 40.13 37.83
C GLY A 138 -35.62 41.46 38.55
N SER A 139 -35.41 41.41 39.86
CA SER A 139 -35.32 42.57 40.74
C SER A 139 -33.84 42.88 41.06
N MET A 140 -33.58 43.87 41.91
CA MET A 140 -32.22 44.19 42.38
C MET A 140 -31.60 43.07 43.24
N GLU A 141 -32.39 42.09 43.71
CA GLU A 141 -31.90 40.98 44.53
C GLU A 141 -31.73 39.68 43.74
N MET A 142 -32.66 39.36 42.84
CA MET A 142 -32.65 38.10 42.10
C MET A 142 -32.86 38.34 40.59
N VAL A 143 -31.97 37.77 39.78
CA VAL A 143 -32.06 37.74 38.33
C VAL A 143 -32.42 36.32 37.89
N THR A 144 -33.39 36.22 36.97
CA THR A 144 -33.72 35.01 36.24
C THR A 144 -33.33 35.18 34.77
N ASN A 145 -32.47 34.29 34.28
CA ASN A 145 -32.14 34.19 32.87
C ASN A 145 -32.77 32.91 32.29
N ILE A 146 -33.62 33.05 31.27
CA ILE A 146 -34.17 31.93 30.53
C ILE A 146 -33.26 31.67 29.34
N ILE A 147 -32.71 30.47 29.29
CA ILE A 147 -31.93 29.97 28.17
C ILE A 147 -32.71 28.88 27.44
N LYS A 148 -32.52 28.77 26.14
CA LYS A 148 -33.02 27.65 25.34
C LYS A 148 -31.86 26.86 24.79
N ILE A 149 -31.89 25.57 25.06
CA ILE A 149 -31.04 24.59 24.41
C ILE A 149 -31.86 24.02 23.25
N HIS A 150 -31.45 24.30 22.03
CA HIS A 150 -32.11 23.82 20.82
C HIS A 150 -31.27 22.73 20.15
N ASN A 151 -31.90 21.64 19.74
CA ASN A 151 -31.27 20.59 18.95
C ASN A 151 -31.58 20.80 17.47
N ASN A 152 -30.58 21.14 16.67
CA ASN A 152 -30.69 21.39 15.23
C ASN A 152 -30.58 20.10 14.39
N LYS A 153 -30.22 18.97 15.00
CA LYS A 153 -29.94 17.71 14.28
C LYS A 153 -30.54 16.53 15.02
N ASN A 154 -30.07 15.33 14.72
CA ASN A 154 -30.70 14.05 15.03
C ASN A 154 -31.14 13.89 16.50
N ILE A 155 -31.97 12.88 16.78
CA ILE A 155 -32.46 12.60 18.13
C ILE A 155 -31.31 12.36 19.12
N ALA A 156 -31.44 12.94 20.31
CA ALA A 156 -30.55 12.74 21.44
C ALA A 156 -31.32 12.11 22.60
N TYR A 157 -30.91 10.90 23.00
CA TYR A 157 -31.44 10.17 24.13
C TYR A 157 -30.67 10.50 25.41
N LYS A 158 -31.29 10.32 26.57
CA LYS A 158 -30.68 10.56 27.90
C LYS A 158 -29.93 11.90 27.96
N PHE A 159 -30.51 12.93 27.34
CA PHE A 159 -29.97 14.28 27.28
C PHE A 159 -29.97 14.89 28.68
N THR A 160 -28.79 15.32 29.14
CA THR A 160 -28.59 16.02 30.40
C THR A 160 -27.73 17.26 30.18
N SER A 161 -27.87 18.23 31.07
CA SER A 161 -27.06 19.45 31.08
C SER A 161 -26.47 19.67 32.47
N GLU A 162 -25.18 19.91 32.56
CA GLU A 162 -24.48 20.14 33.83
C GLU A 162 -23.69 21.45 33.77
N PHE A 163 -24.00 22.37 34.70
CA PHE A 163 -23.25 23.63 34.85
C PHE A 163 -22.13 23.46 35.87
N LYS A 164 -20.90 23.85 35.48
CA LYS A 164 -19.67 23.74 36.26
C LYS A 164 -18.89 25.06 36.28
N GLY A 165 -17.94 25.17 37.20
CA GLY A 165 -17.05 26.33 37.33
C GLY A 165 -17.53 27.35 38.35
N ASP A 166 -17.02 28.58 38.25
CA ASP A 166 -17.38 29.67 39.14
C ASP A 166 -18.67 30.36 38.66
N LEU A 167 -19.77 29.63 38.62
CA LEU A 167 -21.09 30.17 38.26
C LEU A 167 -21.99 30.20 39.49
N PRO A 168 -22.83 31.23 39.67
CA PRO A 168 -23.77 31.30 40.78
C PRO A 168 -24.94 30.30 40.63
N PHE A 169 -24.99 29.59 39.51
CA PHE A 169 -25.88 28.46 39.22
C PHE A 169 -25.03 27.26 38.82
N SER A 170 -25.28 26.11 39.43
CA SER A 170 -24.59 24.85 39.14
C SER A 170 -25.54 23.66 39.26
N GLY A 171 -25.12 22.51 38.75
CA GLY A 171 -25.81 21.24 38.95
C GLY A 171 -26.22 20.53 37.67
N LEU A 172 -26.44 19.22 37.80
CA LEU A 172 -26.90 18.32 36.77
C LEU A 172 -28.42 18.42 36.63
N ARG A 173 -28.90 18.55 35.39
CA ARG A 173 -30.32 18.51 35.04
C ARG A 173 -30.56 17.45 33.98
N GLU A 174 -31.54 16.58 34.22
CA GLU A 174 -31.94 15.53 33.28
C GLU A 174 -33.16 15.98 32.47
N HIS A 175 -33.08 15.86 31.15
CA HIS A 175 -34.12 16.31 30.21
C HIS A 175 -34.78 15.17 29.45
N GLY A 176 -34.25 13.95 29.56
CA GLY A 176 -34.80 12.77 28.89
C GLY A 176 -34.39 12.67 27.43
N THR A 177 -35.34 12.76 26.49
CA THR A 177 -35.07 12.62 25.05
C THR A 177 -35.48 13.87 24.30
N ILE A 178 -34.63 14.37 23.43
CA ILE A 178 -34.89 15.56 22.61
C ILE A 178 -34.77 15.20 21.12
N SER A 179 -35.85 15.45 20.37
CA SER A 179 -35.90 15.21 18.93
C SER A 179 -35.23 16.34 18.15
N ALA A 180 -34.98 16.11 16.86
CA ALA A 180 -34.50 17.15 15.97
C ALA A 180 -35.47 18.32 15.90
N GLU A 181 -34.93 19.53 15.78
CA GLU A 181 -35.65 20.81 15.73
C GLU A 181 -36.50 21.11 16.98
N HIS A 182 -36.20 20.49 18.12
CA HIS A 182 -36.86 20.76 19.40
C HIS A 182 -35.90 21.43 20.37
N GLY A 183 -36.46 22.11 21.38
CA GLY A 183 -35.66 22.78 22.40
C GLY A 183 -36.24 22.62 23.80
N VAL A 184 -35.39 22.78 24.80
CA VAL A 184 -35.74 22.82 26.22
C VAL A 184 -35.33 24.16 26.79
N ASP A 185 -36.24 24.77 27.54
CA ASP A 185 -36.00 26.03 28.23
C ASP A 185 -35.53 25.76 29.65
N LEU A 186 -34.51 26.49 30.10
CA LEU A 186 -33.96 26.38 31.44
C LEU A 186 -33.94 27.75 32.11
N GLU A 187 -34.45 27.76 33.33
CA GLU A 187 -34.42 28.93 34.20
C GLU A 187 -33.18 28.87 35.09
N LEU A 188 -32.32 29.88 34.93
CA LEU A 188 -31.15 30.13 35.76
C LEU A 188 -31.46 31.29 36.69
N GLN A 189 -31.59 31.01 37.99
CA GLN A 189 -31.82 32.01 39.02
C GLN A 189 -30.55 32.24 39.81
N PHE A 190 -30.16 33.49 39.96
CA PHE A 190 -28.97 33.90 40.72
C PHE A 190 -29.10 35.33 41.26
N GLU A 191 -28.29 35.65 42.27
CA GLU A 191 -28.20 37.01 42.80
C GLU A 191 -27.43 37.91 41.84
N MET A 192 -27.83 39.18 41.72
CA MET A 192 -27.14 40.16 40.87
C MET A 192 -25.63 40.18 41.17
N THR A 193 -24.82 40.14 40.12
CA THR A 193 -23.36 40.13 40.28
C THR A 193 -22.69 41.22 39.47
N ASN A 194 -21.89 42.05 40.15
CA ASN A 194 -21.11 43.11 39.50
C ASN A 194 -19.74 42.62 39.00
N ILE A 195 -19.51 41.31 38.97
CA ILE A 195 -18.23 40.70 38.60
C ILE A 195 -18.50 39.70 37.49
N SER A 196 -17.76 39.81 36.38
CA SER A 196 -17.81 38.82 35.33
C SER A 196 -17.33 37.46 35.85
N ARG A 197 -18.14 36.41 35.61
CA ARG A 197 -17.82 35.04 35.99
C ARG A 197 -17.81 34.12 34.78
N GLU A 198 -16.97 33.10 34.82
CA GLU A 198 -16.85 32.10 33.75
C GLU A 198 -17.03 30.68 34.29
N GLY A 199 -17.66 29.84 33.48
CA GLY A 199 -17.81 28.42 33.74
C GLY A 199 -18.03 27.62 32.46
N GLU A 200 -18.45 26.39 32.64
CA GLU A 200 -18.67 25.42 31.55
C GLU A 200 -20.06 24.82 31.66
N LEU A 201 -20.69 24.60 30.52
CA LEU A 201 -21.92 23.83 30.38
C LEU A 201 -21.60 22.57 29.59
N ASP A 202 -21.73 21.43 30.27
CA ASP A 202 -21.59 20.11 29.68
C ASP A 202 -22.97 19.60 29.27
N ILE A 203 -23.14 19.27 28.01
CA ILE A 203 -24.30 18.58 27.47
C ILE A 203 -23.91 17.14 27.23
N LEU A 204 -24.51 16.21 27.97
CA LEU A 204 -24.31 14.77 27.78
C LEU A 204 -25.55 14.16 27.11
N TYR A 205 -25.35 13.29 26.13
CA TYR A 205 -26.44 12.58 25.47
C TYR A 205 -25.97 11.27 24.83
N GLU A 206 -26.91 10.39 24.55
CA GLU A 206 -26.74 9.20 23.71
C GLU A 206 -27.27 9.50 22.30
N ASP A 207 -26.45 9.33 21.28
CA ASP A 207 -26.82 9.63 19.89
C ASP A 207 -27.78 8.58 19.29
N ALA A 208 -28.27 8.81 18.06
CA ALA A 208 -29.15 7.86 17.38
C ALA A 208 -28.52 6.47 17.13
N GLY A 209 -27.19 6.38 17.24
CA GLY A 209 -26.43 5.14 17.14
C GLY A 209 -26.14 4.46 18.49
N GLY A 210 -26.63 5.00 19.61
CA GLY A 210 -26.42 4.46 20.95
C GLY A 210 -25.08 4.85 21.60
N VAL A 211 -24.37 5.83 21.05
CA VAL A 211 -23.05 6.28 21.56
C VAL A 211 -23.23 7.46 22.50
N LEU A 212 -22.64 7.37 23.70
CA LEU A 212 -22.58 8.47 24.66
C LEU A 212 -21.59 9.55 24.22
N ARG A 213 -22.06 10.79 24.16
CA ARG A 213 -21.36 11.97 23.67
C ARG A 213 -21.50 13.13 24.65
N ILE A 214 -20.45 13.96 24.71
CA ILE A 214 -20.44 15.21 25.47
C ILE A 214 -20.11 16.40 24.58
N GLU A 215 -20.92 17.46 24.63
CA GLU A 215 -20.63 18.77 24.07
C GLU A 215 -20.36 19.76 25.20
N VAL A 216 -19.30 20.56 25.07
CA VAL A 216 -18.91 21.54 26.10
C VAL A 216 -19.05 22.95 25.55
N PHE A 217 -19.71 23.81 26.32
CA PHE A 217 -19.90 25.21 26.02
C PHE A 217 -19.26 26.07 27.10
N THR A 218 -18.53 27.11 26.71
CA THR A 218 -18.08 28.13 27.65
C THR A 218 -19.26 29.02 28.00
N VAL A 219 -19.48 29.20 29.30
CA VAL A 219 -20.52 30.07 29.84
C VAL A 219 -19.85 31.30 30.43
N ARG A 220 -20.28 32.48 29.99
CA ARG A 220 -19.84 33.76 30.55
C ARG A 220 -21.04 34.50 31.13
N LEU A 221 -21.00 34.81 32.40
CA LEU A 221 -21.91 35.74 33.06
C LEU A 221 -21.24 37.11 33.06
N GLY A 222 -21.74 38.03 32.24
CA GLY A 222 -21.22 39.40 32.18
C GLY A 222 -21.67 40.24 33.38
N GLU A 223 -21.01 41.38 33.56
CA GLU A 223 -21.41 42.42 34.55
C GLU A 223 -22.81 42.99 34.29
N ASP A 224 -23.36 42.74 33.10
CA ASP A 224 -24.73 43.07 32.71
C ASP A 224 -25.75 41.98 33.06
N ASP A 225 -25.36 40.99 33.89
CA ASP A 225 -26.09 39.77 34.26
C ASP A 225 -26.63 38.96 33.07
N TRP A 226 -26.09 39.18 31.86
CA TRP A 226 -26.41 38.36 30.70
C TRP A 226 -25.51 37.13 30.67
N VAL A 227 -26.14 35.96 30.59
CA VAL A 227 -25.45 34.69 30.37
C VAL A 227 -25.25 34.50 28.86
N ARG A 228 -24.00 34.43 28.45
CA ARG A 228 -23.59 34.20 27.06
C ARG A 228 -22.93 32.83 26.93
N PHE A 229 -23.13 32.18 25.80
CA PHE A 229 -22.64 30.84 25.51
C PHE A 229 -21.76 30.85 24.27
N GLU A 230 -20.61 30.20 24.34
CA GLU A 230 -19.71 30.00 23.21
C GLU A 230 -19.39 28.51 23.05
N LYS A 231 -19.74 27.93 21.89
CA LYS A 231 -19.49 26.52 21.59
C LYS A 231 -17.98 26.29 21.41
N LEU A 232 -17.37 25.44 22.23
CA LEU A 232 -15.94 25.13 22.11
C LEU A 232 -15.69 24.19 20.91
N ARG A 233 -15.46 24.78 19.73
CA ARG A 233 -15.27 24.09 18.44
C ARG A 233 -14.12 23.05 18.41
N HIS A 234 -13.23 23.02 19.41
CA HIS A 234 -12.04 22.15 19.43
C HIS A 234 -12.12 20.97 20.43
N LYS A 235 -13.22 20.83 21.18
CA LYS A 235 -13.46 19.73 22.14
C LYS A 235 -14.83 19.06 21.97
N SER A 236 -15.58 19.41 20.93
CA SER A 236 -17.04 19.40 20.94
C SER A 236 -17.73 18.04 20.83
N THR A 237 -17.04 16.91 20.72
CA THR A 237 -17.69 15.60 20.87
C THR A 237 -16.66 14.55 21.28
N ARG A 238 -16.52 14.31 22.58
CA ARG A 238 -15.77 13.14 23.07
C ARG A 238 -16.73 11.98 23.22
N VAL A 239 -16.40 10.84 22.61
CA VAL A 239 -17.08 9.57 22.91
C VAL A 239 -16.69 9.20 24.35
N ILE A 240 -17.67 9.14 25.23
CA ILE A 240 -17.45 8.60 26.57
C ILE A 240 -17.51 7.08 26.41
N ARG A 241 -16.35 6.43 26.29
CA ARG A 241 -16.27 4.98 26.44
C ARG A 241 -16.48 4.68 27.93
N ALA A 242 -17.52 3.92 28.22
CA ALA A 242 -17.72 3.29 29.52
C ALA A 242 -16.57 2.34 29.85
#